data_AF-A0A7C7C2J0-F1
#
_entry.id   AF-A0A7C7C2J0-F1
#
_cell.length_a   1.000
_cell.length_b   1.000
_cell.length_c   1.000
_cell.angle_alpha   90.00
_cell.angle_beta   90.00
_cell.angle_gamma   90.00
#
_symmetry.space_group_name_H-M   'P 1'
#
loop_
_entity.id
_entity.type
_entity.pdbx_description
1 polymer ?
#
loop_
_entity_poly.entity_id
_entity_poly.type
_entity_poly.pdbx_seq_one_letter_code
_entity_poly.pdbx_strand_id
1 'polypeptide(L)'
;MSERIIVADLGEMSVRGASHVAEIIERAVKERNKCMITLSGGNTPRKLYERLATKEFASRIPWESTYWFFGDERHIPPDHDGSNYKMASDSLLSNVPIPP
;
A
#
# COMPACT_ATOMS: atom_id res chain seq x y z
N MET A 1 -15.00 13.11 -14.10
CA MET A 1 -15.66 11.81 -14.34
C MET A 1 -14.99 10.79 -13.44
N SER A 2 -15.73 9.99 -12.69
CA SER A 2 -15.15 8.90 -11.91
C SER A 2 -14.78 7.75 -12.85
N GLU A 3 -13.49 7.52 -13.05
CA GLU A 3 -13.01 6.34 -13.76
C GLU A 3 -13.36 5.09 -12.94
N ARG A 4 -13.89 4.06 -13.61
CA ARG A 4 -14.19 2.76 -12.99
C ARG A 4 -13.52 1.67 -13.78
N ILE A 5 -12.74 0.88 -13.09
CA ILE A 5 -12.05 -0.30 -13.62
C ILE A 5 -12.69 -1.52 -12.98
N ILE A 6 -13.19 -2.44 -13.80
CA ILE A 6 -13.76 -3.72 -13.36
C ILE A 6 -12.84 -4.83 -13.86
N VAL A 7 -12.53 -5.77 -12.99
CA VAL A 7 -11.62 -6.90 -13.22
C VAL A 7 -12.29 -8.20 -12.76
N ALA A 8 -11.78 -9.34 -13.20
CA ALA A 8 -12.45 -10.63 -13.01
C ALA A 8 -12.41 -11.10 -11.55
N ASP A 9 -11.30 -10.87 -10.85
CA ASP A 9 -11.10 -11.37 -9.49
C ASP A 9 -10.13 -10.51 -8.65
N LEU A 10 -9.99 -10.89 -7.38
CA LEU A 10 -9.14 -10.22 -6.40
C LEU A 10 -7.64 -10.29 -6.76
N GLY A 11 -7.20 -11.36 -7.43
CA GLY A 11 -5.80 -11.50 -7.86
C GLY A 11 -5.45 -10.48 -8.93
N GLU A 12 -6.28 -10.40 -9.98
CA GLU A 12 -6.15 -9.37 -11.02
C GLU A 12 -6.28 -7.96 -10.44
N MET A 13 -7.25 -7.74 -9.55
CA MET A 13 -7.43 -6.46 -8.86
C MET A 13 -6.19 -6.04 -8.10
N SER A 14 -5.58 -6.96 -7.35
CA SER A 14 -4.40 -6.65 -6.52
C SER A 14 -3.18 -6.28 -7.37
N VAL A 15 -2.96 -6.96 -8.50
CA VAL A 15 -1.85 -6.64 -9.43
C VAL A 15 -2.10 -5.28 -10.10
N ARG A 16 -3.28 -5.06 -10.65
CA ARG A 16 -3.62 -3.81 -11.33
C ARG A 16 -3.62 -2.62 -10.36
N GLY A 17 -4.15 -2.82 -9.15
CA GLY A 17 -4.13 -1.85 -8.07
C GLY A 17 -2.71 -1.52 -7.63
N ALA A 18 -1.82 -2.51 -7.49
CA ALA A 18 -0.42 -2.26 -7.15
C ALA A 18 0.31 -1.44 -8.24
N SER A 19 0.10 -1.75 -9.53
CA SER A 19 0.66 -0.92 -10.61
C SER A 19 0.16 0.51 -10.55
N HIS A 20 -1.16 0.69 -10.38
CA HIS A 20 -1.75 2.01 -10.33
C HIS A 20 -1.28 2.84 -9.13
N VAL A 21 -1.14 2.21 -7.96
CA VAL A 21 -0.59 2.85 -6.76
C VAL A 21 0.87 3.24 -7.00
N ALA A 22 1.70 2.36 -7.54
CA ALA A 22 3.09 2.67 -7.87
C ALA A 22 3.20 3.86 -8.83
N GLU A 23 2.41 3.87 -9.91
CA GLU A 23 2.35 4.99 -10.87
C GLU A 23 1.95 6.32 -10.22
N ILE A 24 0.98 6.29 -9.32
CA ILE A 24 0.56 7.49 -8.57
C ILE A 24 1.70 7.98 -7.67
N ILE A 25 2.39 7.09 -6.96
CA ILE A 25 3.52 7.45 -6.10
C ILE A 25 4.65 8.04 -6.93
N GLU A 26 5.07 7.34 -7.99
CA GLU A 26 6.15 7.78 -8.89
C GLU A 26 5.87 9.18 -9.43
N ARG A 27 4.65 9.41 -9.93
CA ARG A 27 4.22 10.72 -10.42
C ARG A 27 4.22 11.77 -9.32
N ALA A 28 3.65 11.46 -8.16
CA ALA A 28 3.56 12.40 -7.04
C ALA A 28 4.93 12.83 -6.53
N VAL A 29 5.87 11.89 -6.38
CA VAL A 29 7.24 12.18 -5.96
C VAL A 29 7.98 12.95 -7.04
N LYS A 30 7.84 12.60 -8.32
CA LYS A 30 8.44 13.36 -9.42
C LYS A 30 7.97 14.82 -9.45
N GLU A 31 6.68 15.07 -9.20
CA GLU A 31 6.09 16.41 -9.27
C GLU A 31 6.30 17.27 -8.01
N ARG A 32 6.29 16.64 -6.83
CA ARG A 32 6.21 17.36 -5.54
C ARG A 32 7.28 16.96 -4.54
N ASN A 33 8.19 16.07 -4.93
CA ASN A 33 9.22 15.47 -4.08
C ASN A 33 8.66 14.68 -2.87
N LYS A 34 7.35 14.40 -2.85
CA LYS A 34 6.69 13.61 -1.80
C LYS A 34 5.36 13.02 -2.25
N CYS A 35 5.01 11.87 -1.70
CA CYS A 35 3.70 11.24 -1.77
C CYS A 35 3.21 10.88 -0.36
N MET A 36 1.92 11.09 -0.09
CA MET A 36 1.29 10.69 1.17
C MET A 36 0.20 9.67 0.85
N ILE A 37 0.26 8.49 1.48
CA ILE A 37 -0.68 7.40 1.27
C ILE A 37 -1.33 7.02 2.60
N THR A 38 -2.64 6.85 2.56
CA THR A 38 -3.42 6.32 3.68
C THR A 38 -3.72 4.84 3.43
N LEU A 39 -3.31 3.99 4.37
CA LEU A 39 -3.55 2.56 4.42
C LEU A 39 -4.91 2.27 5.06
N SER A 40 -5.52 1.18 4.64
CA SER A 40 -6.81 0.69 5.12
C SER A 40 -6.71 -0.77 5.57
N GLY A 41 -7.61 -1.16 6.46
CA GLY A 41 -7.72 -2.54 6.93
C GLY A 41 -8.37 -3.51 5.94
N GLY A 42 -8.32 -4.80 6.29
CA GLY A 42 -9.08 -5.86 5.61
C GLY A 42 -8.29 -6.67 4.58
N ASN A 43 -8.96 -7.66 3.99
CA ASN A 43 -8.32 -8.66 3.11
C ASN A 43 -8.03 -8.13 1.71
N THR A 44 -8.85 -7.21 1.21
CA THR A 44 -8.68 -6.63 -0.12
C THR A 44 -7.42 -5.76 -0.19
N PRO A 45 -7.17 -4.80 0.75
CA PRO A 45 -5.90 -4.09 0.80
C PRO A 45 -4.71 -4.99 1.11
N ARG A 46 -4.87 -6.00 1.99
CA ARG A 46 -3.79 -6.96 2.31
C ARG A 46 -3.14 -7.56 1.08
N LYS A 47 -3.93 -8.09 0.13
CA LYS A 47 -3.37 -8.69 -1.09
C LYS A 47 -2.68 -7.67 -2.00
N LEU A 48 -3.17 -6.43 -2.03
CA LEU A 48 -2.51 -5.34 -2.75
C LEU A 48 -1.16 -4.99 -2.08
N TYR A 49 -1.11 -4.93 -0.76
CA TYR A 49 0.11 -4.68 0.02
C TYR A 49 1.17 -5.75 -0.22
N GLU A 50 0.78 -7.02 -0.19
CA GLU A 50 1.65 -8.15 -0.55
C GLU A 50 2.20 -8.00 -1.98
N ARG A 51 1.42 -7.46 -2.92
CA ARG A 51 1.90 -7.17 -4.29
C ARG A 51 2.89 -6.02 -4.30
N LEU A 52 2.62 -4.91 -3.61
CA LEU A 52 3.55 -3.78 -3.52
C LEU A 52 4.90 -4.17 -2.90
N ALA A 53 4.92 -5.14 -1.99
CA ALA A 53 6.14 -5.65 -1.37
C ALA A 53 6.97 -6.58 -2.28
N THR A 54 6.42 -7.03 -3.42
CA THR A 54 7.21 -7.83 -4.38
C THR A 54 8.29 -7.00 -5.05
N LYS A 55 9.39 -7.62 -5.47
CA LYS A 55 10.50 -6.94 -6.17
C LYS A 55 10.06 -6.14 -7.40
N GLU A 56 9.04 -6.63 -8.11
CA GLU A 56 8.46 -5.99 -9.30
C GLU A 56 7.97 -4.56 -9.00
N PHE A 57 7.27 -4.37 -7.88
CA PHE A 57 6.73 -3.06 -7.50
C PHE A 57 7.62 -2.32 -6.51
N ALA A 58 8.26 -3.02 -5.58
CA ALA A 58 9.06 -2.38 -4.55
C ALA A 58 10.27 -1.62 -5.09
N SER A 59 10.80 -2.05 -6.25
CA SER A 59 11.90 -1.34 -6.94
C SER A 59 11.48 -0.04 -7.62
N ARG A 60 10.17 0.18 -7.80
CA ARG A 60 9.60 1.37 -8.43
C ARG A 60 9.29 2.48 -7.43
N ILE A 61 9.11 2.12 -6.16
CA ILE A 61 8.61 3.05 -5.14
C ILE A 61 9.78 3.84 -4.53
N PRO A 62 9.77 5.19 -4.61
CA PRO A 62 10.70 6.05 -3.90
C PRO A 62 10.33 6.11 -2.40
N TRP A 63 10.74 5.10 -1.64
CA TRP A 63 10.36 4.91 -0.23
C TRP A 63 10.71 6.09 0.67
N GLU A 64 11.87 6.72 0.48
CA GLU A 64 12.30 7.89 1.26
C GLU A 64 11.40 9.14 1.07
N SER A 65 10.71 9.22 -0.07
CA SER A 65 9.80 10.31 -0.40
C SER A 65 8.32 9.92 -0.25
N THR A 66 8.02 8.76 0.32
CA THR A 66 6.65 8.24 0.46
C THR A 66 6.28 8.06 1.93
N TYR A 67 5.25 8.76 2.36
CA TYR A 67 4.79 8.80 3.75
C TYR A 67 3.50 8.01 3.90
N TRP A 68 3.45 7.15 4.91
CA TRP A 68 2.39 6.16 5.10
C TRP A 68 1.60 6.47 6.38
N PHE A 69 0.28 6.52 6.25
CA PHE A 69 -0.65 6.83 7.33
C PHE A 69 -1.70 5.72 7.43
N PHE A 70 -2.41 5.62 8.55
CA PHE A 70 -3.58 4.75 8.68
C PHE A 70 -4.85 5.61 8.63
N GLY A 71 -5.86 5.17 7.87
CA GLY A 71 -7.15 5.84 7.82
C GLY A 71 -7.98 5.58 9.07
N ASP A 72 -7.87 4.37 9.60
CA ASP A 72 -8.49 3.90 10.83
C ASP A 72 -7.61 2.86 11.52
N GLU A 73 -7.83 2.68 12.83
CA GLU A 73 -7.26 1.58 13.60
C GLU A 73 -8.19 1.22 14.77
N ARG A 74 -8.05 -0.01 15.24
CA ARG A 74 -8.76 -0.60 16.37
C ARG A 74 -7.98 -0.27 17.63
N HIS A 75 -8.68 0.08 18.70
CA HIS A 75 -8.07 0.37 19.99
C HIS A 75 -7.71 -0.93 20.73
N ILE A 76 -6.69 -1.62 20.23
CA ILE A 76 -6.17 -2.92 20.70
C ILE A 76 -4.63 -2.94 20.57
N PRO A 77 -3.93 -3.90 21.20
CA PRO A 77 -2.47 -4.01 21.04
C PRO A 77 -2.04 -4.12 19.57
N PRO A 78 -0.88 -3.53 19.19
CA PRO A 78 -0.43 -3.47 17.80
C PRO A 78 -0.02 -4.82 17.22
N ASP A 79 0.23 -5.82 18.05
CA ASP A 79 0.56 -7.21 17.68
C ASP A 79 -0.68 -8.13 17.65
N HIS A 80 -1.86 -7.59 17.96
CA HIS A 80 -3.11 -8.34 17.92
C HIS A 80 -3.57 -8.59 16.46
N ASP A 81 -4.10 -9.78 16.16
CA ASP A 81 -4.53 -10.17 14.81
C ASP A 81 -5.60 -9.25 14.18
N GLY A 82 -6.34 -8.54 15.02
CA GLY A 82 -7.33 -7.53 14.63
C GLY A 82 -6.77 -6.16 14.28
N SER A 83 -5.46 -5.90 14.46
CA SER A 83 -4.83 -4.60 14.21
C SER A 83 -4.60 -4.38 12.71
N ASN A 84 -4.99 -3.20 12.21
CA ASN A 84 -4.64 -2.76 10.86
C ASN A 84 -3.12 -2.56 10.73
N TYR A 85 -2.47 -2.06 11.78
CA TYR A 85 -1.02 -1.94 11.87
C TYR A 85 -0.35 -3.30 11.72
N LYS A 86 -0.72 -4.31 12.49
CA LYS A 86 -0.18 -5.66 12.33
C LYS A 86 -0.31 -6.15 10.89
N MET A 87 -1.52 -6.06 10.34
CA MET A 87 -1.79 -6.51 8.97
C MET A 87 -0.91 -5.78 7.94
N ALA A 88 -0.82 -4.45 8.02
CA ALA A 88 0.00 -3.65 7.11
C ALA A 88 1.51 -3.92 7.31
N SER A 89 1.95 -4.15 8.54
CA SER A 89 3.32 -4.51 8.87
C SER A 89 3.72 -5.84 8.23
N ASP A 90 2.92 -6.87 8.47
CA ASP A 90 3.14 -8.23 7.97
C ASP A 90 3.10 -8.29 6.43
N SER A 91 2.22 -7.51 5.79
CA SER A 91 2.01 -7.55 4.34
C SER A 91 2.86 -6.57 3.53
N LEU A 92 3.31 -5.46 4.13
CA LEU A 92 4.06 -4.41 3.45
C LEU A 92 5.17 -3.82 4.31
N LEU A 93 4.84 -3.13 5.41
CA LEU A 93 5.75 -2.16 6.03
C LEU A 93 7.07 -2.77 6.49
N SER A 94 7.07 -4.02 6.95
CA SER A 94 8.30 -4.73 7.37
C SER A 94 9.07 -5.41 6.24
N ASN A 95 8.53 -5.39 5.02
CA ASN A 95 9.07 -6.10 3.85
C ASN A 95 9.74 -5.17 2.83
N VAL A 96 9.76 -3.86 3.10
CA VAL A 96 10.27 -2.82 2.17
C VAL A 96 11.09 -1.78 2.95
N PRO A 97 11.99 -1.02 2.30
CA PRO A 97 12.89 -0.08 2.98
C PRO A 97 12.21 1.26 3.28
N ILE A 98 11.11 1.26 4.04
CA ILE A 98 10.45 2.48 4.52
C ILE A 98 11.27 3.08 5.68
N PRO A 99 11.66 4.37 5.62
CA PRO A 99 12.29 5.04 6.76
C PRO A 99 11.34 5.14 7.97
N PRO A 100 11.87 5.13 9.20
CA PRO A 100 11.07 5.27 10.43
C PRO A 100 10.38 6.62 10.56
#